data_AF-A0A562KLY3-F1
#
_entry.id   AF-A0A562KLY3-F1
#
_cell.length_a   1.000
_cell.length_b   1.000
_cell.length_c   1.000
_cell.angle_alpha   90.00
_cell.angle_beta   90.00
_cell.angle_gamma   90.00
#
_symmetry.space_group_name_H-M   'P 1'
#
loop_
_entity.id
_entity.type
_entity.pdbx_description
1 polymer ?
#
loop_
_entity_poly.entity_id
_entity_poly.type
_entity_poly.pdbx_seq_one_letter_code
_entity_poly.pdbx_strand_id
1 'polypeptide(L)'
;MNVYKISKIVVIIIGIIASILFVSALGMEISMENNSYIVDYFIYVSYLAMAIAFFSVVYFVFKNLITHKDQLKRALISLGLFAAIVLVAFILADSTEVKLKDGGVISSFSSKLISTSLNTFYILAFISVGVLAWTGFSKIKR
;
A
#
# COMPACT_ATOMS: atom_id res chain seq x y z
N MET A 1 -28.08 13.28 -0.09
CA MET A 1 -27.43 12.85 1.18
C MET A 1 -25.92 12.95 1.01
N ASN A 2 -25.20 13.59 1.93
CA ASN A 2 -23.75 13.71 1.85
C ASN A 2 -23.10 12.31 1.94
N VAL A 3 -22.19 11.95 1.02
CA VAL A 3 -21.52 10.63 0.98
C VAL A 3 -20.87 10.31 2.33
N TYR A 4 -20.39 11.34 3.02
CA TYR A 4 -19.89 11.24 4.40
C TYR A 4 -20.93 10.67 5.38
N LYS A 5 -22.18 11.14 5.33
CA LYS A 5 -23.25 10.68 6.24
C LYS A 5 -23.62 9.22 5.98
N ILE A 6 -23.65 8.81 4.71
CA ILE A 6 -23.95 7.41 4.32
C ILE A 6 -22.80 6.49 4.74
N SER A 7 -21.56 6.85 4.42
CA SER A 7 -20.39 6.05 4.81
C SER A 7 -20.29 5.91 6.33
N LYS A 8 -20.56 6.98 7.09
CA LYS A 8 -20.58 6.94 8.55
C LYS A 8 -21.63 5.96 9.10
N ILE A 9 -22.84 5.97 8.56
CA ILE A 9 -23.90 5.05 9.02
C ILE A 9 -23.52 3.59 8.75
N VAL A 10 -22.96 3.32 7.56
CA VAL A 10 -22.54 1.97 7.16
C VAL A 10 -21.42 1.45 8.06
N VAL A 11 -20.41 2.27 8.35
CA VAL A 11 -19.30 1.88 9.24
C VAL A 11 -19.78 1.63 10.67
N ILE A 12 -20.72 2.44 11.18
CA ILE A 12 -21.30 2.23 12.51
C ILE A 12 -22.03 0.90 12.58
N ILE A 13 -22.86 0.57 11.57
CA ILE A 13 -23.61 -0.69 11.54
C ILE A 13 -22.65 -1.88 11.51
N ILE A 14 -21.62 -1.85 10.67
CA ILE A 14 -20.61 -2.91 10.59
C ILE A 14 -19.85 -3.05 11.92
N GLY A 15 -19.49 -1.93 12.55
CA GLY A 15 -18.81 -1.92 13.85
C GLY A 15 -19.66 -2.55 14.97
N ILE A 16 -20.97 -2.29 14.98
CA ILE A 16 -21.90 -2.91 15.94
C ILE A 16 -21.98 -4.43 15.71
N ILE A 17 -22.14 -4.86 14.45
CA ILE A 17 -22.20 -6.29 14.09
C ILE A 17 -20.90 -7.00 14.49
N ALA A 18 -19.75 -6.42 14.17
CA ALA A 18 -18.44 -6.98 14.52
C ALA A 18 -18.24 -7.04 16.05
N SER A 19 -18.69 -6.03 16.80
CA SER A 19 -18.61 -6.02 18.26
C SER A 19 -19.47 -7.11 18.90
N ILE A 20 -20.68 -7.33 18.38
CA ILE A 20 -21.56 -8.40 18.84
C ILE A 20 -20.92 -9.77 18.58
N LEU A 21 -20.41 -9.99 17.36
CA LEU A 21 -19.73 -11.24 17.00
C LEU A 21 -18.46 -11.48 17.85
N PHE A 22 -17.72 -10.41 18.16
CA PHE A 22 -16.53 -10.49 19.01
C PHE A 22 -16.87 -10.90 20.45
N VAL A 23 -17.87 -10.26 21.07
CA VAL A 23 -18.32 -10.63 22.42
C VAL A 23 -18.84 -12.08 22.44
N SER A 24 -19.57 -12.50 21.41
CA SER A 24 -20.05 -13.87 21.27
C SER A 24 -18.90 -14.89 21.10
N ALA A 25 -17.79 -14.51 20.46
CA ALA A 25 -16.61 -15.35 20.31
C ALA A 25 -15.84 -15.55 21.63
N LEU A 26 -15.81 -14.54 22.51
CA LEU A 26 -15.12 -14.61 23.81
C LEU A 26 -15.78 -15.58 24.81
N GLY A 27 -17.09 -15.81 24.68
CA GLY A 27 -17.86 -16.66 25.58
C GLY A 27 -17.83 -18.15 25.27
N MET A 28 -17.04 -18.59 24.28
CA MET A 28 -16.99 -19.98 23.84
C MET A 28 -15.59 -20.59 23.97
N GLU A 29 -15.53 -21.87 24.34
CA GLU A 29 -14.30 -22.66 24.22
C GLU A 29 -14.04 -23.01 22.75
N ILE A 30 -13.19 -22.23 22.11
CA ILE A 30 -12.74 -22.46 20.73
C ILE A 30 -11.67 -23.56 20.78
N SER A 31 -12.04 -24.78 20.35
CA SER A 31 -11.12 -25.92 20.22
C SER A 31 -10.93 -26.28 18.74
N MET A 32 -9.75 -26.81 18.38
CA MET A 32 -9.37 -27.13 16.99
C MET A 32 -10.26 -28.20 16.32
N GLU A 33 -11.09 -28.90 17.09
CA GLU A 33 -12.01 -29.95 16.63
C GLU A 33 -13.45 -29.42 16.43
N ASN A 34 -13.80 -28.28 17.05
CA ASN A 34 -15.08 -27.62 16.91
C ASN A 34 -14.86 -26.28 16.18
N ASN A 35 -14.97 -26.31 14.85
CA ASN A 35 -15.03 -25.08 14.05
C ASN A 35 -16.29 -24.31 14.46
N SER A 36 -16.12 -23.37 15.39
CA SER A 36 -17.23 -22.55 15.85
C SER A 36 -17.62 -21.62 14.70
N TYR A 37 -18.83 -21.80 14.17
CA TYR A 37 -19.40 -21.02 13.06
C TYR A 37 -19.24 -19.50 13.25
N ILE A 38 -19.18 -19.03 14.49
CA ILE A 38 -18.99 -17.62 14.85
C ILE A 38 -17.61 -17.08 14.44
N VAL A 39 -16.55 -17.91 14.49
CA VAL A 39 -15.20 -17.52 14.02
C VAL A 39 -15.21 -17.33 12.52
N ASP A 40 -15.86 -18.22 11.77
CA ASP A 40 -16.01 -18.09 10.31
C ASP A 40 -16.79 -16.82 9.95
N TYR A 41 -17.91 -16.55 10.64
CA TYR A 41 -18.66 -15.31 10.44
C TYR A 41 -17.82 -14.06 10.76
N PHE A 42 -16.96 -14.10 11.78
CA PHE A 42 -16.06 -12.98 12.10
C PHE A 42 -15.01 -12.74 11.00
N ILE A 43 -14.47 -13.80 10.41
CA ILE A 43 -13.55 -13.73 9.27
C ILE A 43 -14.26 -13.11 8.05
N TYR A 44 -15.49 -13.54 7.74
CA TYR A 44 -16.26 -12.97 6.63
C TYR A 44 -16.57 -11.48 6.83
N VAL A 45 -16.96 -11.06 8.04
CA VAL A 45 -17.19 -9.64 8.35
C VAL A 45 -15.91 -8.83 8.21
N SER A 46 -14.76 -9.38 8.59
CA SER A 46 -13.46 -8.73 8.43
C SER A 46 -13.07 -8.54 6.96
N TYR A 47 -13.27 -9.55 6.11
CA TYR A 47 -13.06 -9.41 4.67
C TYR A 47 -14.00 -8.40 4.04
N LEU A 48 -15.28 -8.37 4.45
CA LEU A 48 -16.24 -7.38 3.99
C LEU A 48 -15.80 -5.95 4.38
N ALA A 49 -15.39 -5.76 5.63
CA ALA A 49 -14.89 -4.46 6.11
C ALA A 49 -13.64 -4.03 5.36
N MET A 50 -12.69 -4.95 5.13
CA MET A 50 -11.48 -4.68 4.34
C MET A 50 -11.82 -4.29 2.90
N ALA A 51 -12.74 -5.00 2.25
CA ALA A 51 -13.20 -4.68 0.91
C ALA A 51 -13.84 -3.29 0.86
N ILE A 52 -14.76 -2.97 1.78
CA ILE A 52 -15.41 -1.65 1.84
C ILE A 52 -14.38 -0.54 2.05
N ALA A 53 -13.41 -0.74 2.95
CA ALA A 53 -12.35 0.22 3.20
C ALA A 53 -11.49 0.44 1.93
N PHE A 54 -11.06 -0.65 1.29
CA PHE A 54 -10.30 -0.60 0.05
C PHE A 54 -11.04 0.15 -1.06
N PHE A 55 -12.28 -0.25 -1.37
CA PHE A 55 -13.08 0.42 -2.40
C PHE A 55 -13.40 1.87 -2.06
N SER A 56 -13.64 2.18 -0.79
CA SER A 56 -13.86 3.57 -0.36
C SER A 56 -12.62 4.42 -0.59
N VAL A 57 -11.44 3.95 -0.17
CA VAL A 57 -10.18 4.67 -0.40
C VAL A 57 -9.94 4.87 -1.88
N VAL A 58 -10.05 3.82 -2.69
CA VAL A 58 -9.90 3.89 -4.15
C VAL A 58 -10.86 4.93 -4.73
N TYR A 59 -12.15 4.82 -4.43
CA TYR A 59 -13.17 5.75 -4.92
C TYR A 59 -12.89 7.21 -4.51
N PHE A 60 -12.58 7.46 -3.24
CA PHE A 60 -12.32 8.81 -2.74
C PHE A 60 -11.03 9.39 -3.31
N VAL A 61 -9.97 8.58 -3.48
CA VAL A 61 -8.72 9.01 -4.11
C VAL A 61 -9.00 9.44 -5.55
N PHE A 62 -9.61 8.59 -6.37
CA PHE A 62 -9.90 8.93 -7.77
C PHE A 62 -10.86 10.11 -7.88
N LYS A 63 -11.93 10.14 -7.08
CA LYS A 63 -12.87 11.26 -7.05
C LYS A 63 -12.17 12.56 -6.68
N ASN A 64 -11.32 12.55 -5.65
CA ASN A 64 -10.60 13.73 -5.18
C ASN A 64 -9.59 14.22 -6.23
N LEU A 65 -8.86 13.31 -6.87
CA LEU A 65 -7.94 13.65 -7.95
C LEU A 65 -8.70 14.28 -9.13
N ILE A 66 -9.76 13.65 -9.63
CA ILE A 66 -10.51 14.15 -10.80
C ILE A 66 -11.21 15.49 -10.50
N THR A 67 -11.74 15.66 -9.28
CA THR A 67 -12.43 16.89 -8.88
C THR A 67 -11.47 18.08 -8.76
N HIS A 68 -10.24 17.84 -8.30
CA HIS A 68 -9.25 18.88 -8.07
C HIS A 68 -8.11 18.80 -9.09
N LYS A 69 -8.26 19.54 -10.20
CA LYS A 69 -7.28 19.59 -11.30
C LYS A 69 -5.85 19.90 -10.82
N ASP A 70 -5.68 20.78 -9.84
CA ASP A 70 -4.37 21.12 -9.29
C ASP A 70 -3.72 19.95 -8.54
N GLN A 71 -4.51 19.21 -7.77
CA GLN A 71 -4.05 18.02 -7.04
C GLN A 71 -3.70 16.89 -8.02
N LEU A 72 -4.52 16.70 -9.05
CA LEU A 72 -4.24 15.74 -10.13
C LEU A 72 -2.94 16.06 -10.86
N LYS A 73 -2.73 17.33 -11.23
CA LYS A 73 -1.49 17.75 -11.91
C LYS A 73 -0.27 17.48 -11.05
N ARG A 74 -0.31 17.81 -9.75
CA ARG A 74 0.79 17.53 -8.81
C ARG A 74 1.04 16.03 -8.66
N ALA A 75 -0.03 15.24 -8.51
CA ALA A 75 0.06 13.79 -8.43
C ALA A 75 0.70 13.20 -9.71
N LEU A 76 0.24 13.61 -10.89
CA LEU A 76 0.81 13.20 -12.18
C LEU A 76 2.28 13.59 -12.34
N ILE A 77 2.66 14.82 -11.95
CA ILE A 77 4.06 15.24 -11.99
C ILE A 77 4.92 14.38 -11.07
N SER A 78 4.45 14.13 -9.84
CA SER A 78 5.18 13.28 -8.89
C SER A 78 5.32 11.84 -9.38
N LEU A 79 4.24 11.29 -9.96
CA LEU A 79 4.23 9.95 -10.51
C LEU A 79 5.11 9.84 -11.76
N GLY A 80 5.07 10.86 -12.63
CA GLY A 80 5.91 10.94 -13.82
C GLY A 80 7.39 11.05 -13.48
N LEU A 81 7.75 11.86 -12.47
CA LEU A 81 9.13 11.97 -12.00
C LEU A 81 9.62 10.65 -11.38
N PHE A 82 8.79 10.00 -10.57
CA PHE A 82 9.10 8.68 -10.03
C PHE A 82 9.30 7.65 -11.15
N ALA A 83 8.40 7.60 -12.13
CA ALA A 83 8.49 6.72 -13.28
C ALA A 83 9.75 7.01 -14.12
N ALA A 84 10.13 8.27 -14.30
CA ALA A 84 11.37 8.64 -14.99
C ALA A 84 12.60 8.08 -14.27
N ILE A 85 12.64 8.12 -12.94
CA ILE A 85 13.73 7.54 -12.16
C ILE A 85 13.76 6.01 -12.32
N VAL A 86 12.60 5.35 -12.26
CA VAL A 86 12.49 3.91 -12.49
C VAL A 86 12.98 3.54 -13.89
N LEU A 87 12.65 4.32 -14.92
CA LEU A 87 13.12 4.09 -16.29
C LEU A 87 14.64 4.23 -16.39
N VAL A 88 15.22 5.27 -15.79
CA VAL A 88 16.68 5.45 -15.73
C VAL A 88 17.33 4.26 -15.01
N ALA A 89 16.78 3.85 -13.87
CA ALA A 89 17.26 2.70 -13.11
C ALA A 89 17.15 1.38 -13.90
N PHE A 90 16.11 1.22 -14.73
CA PHE A 90 15.90 0.05 -15.57
C PHE A 90 16.85 -0.02 -16.76
N ILE A 91 17.19 1.14 -17.36
CA ILE A 91 18.20 1.23 -18.42
C ILE A 91 19.59 0.89 -17.86
N LEU A 92 19.89 1.34 -16.64
CA LEU A 92 21.14 1.07 -15.95
C LEU A 92 21.19 -0.31 -15.28
N ALA A 93 20.09 -1.06 -15.25
CA ALA A 93 20.02 -2.35 -14.59
C ALA A 93 20.66 -3.46 -15.43
N ASP A 94 21.60 -4.17 -14.82
CA ASP A 94 22.21 -5.36 -15.41
C ASP A 94 21.19 -6.49 -15.56
N SER A 95 21.23 -7.14 -16.72
CA SER A 95 20.38 -8.30 -17.07
C SER A 95 21.15 -9.62 -17.04
N THR A 96 22.30 -9.65 -16.37
CA THR A 96 23.13 -10.85 -16.28
C THR A 96 22.40 -11.92 -15.45
N GLU A 97 22.46 -13.16 -15.92
CA GLU A 97 21.90 -14.30 -15.20
C GLU A 97 22.71 -14.52 -13.92
N VAL A 98 22.05 -14.38 -12.78
CA VAL A 98 22.68 -14.59 -11.48
C VAL A 98 22.57 -16.06 -11.13
N LYS A 99 23.70 -16.74 -11.09
CA LYS A 99 23.82 -18.08 -10.51
C LYS A 99 23.74 -17.95 -8.99
N LEU A 100 22.73 -18.57 -8.40
CA LEU A 100 22.55 -18.65 -6.95
C LEU A 100 23.59 -19.59 -6.35
N LYS A 101 23.93 -19.38 -5.07
CA LYS A 101 24.87 -20.23 -4.30
C LYS A 101 24.44 -21.70 -4.25
N ASP A 102 23.15 -21.98 -4.43
CA ASP A 102 22.55 -23.32 -4.39
C ASP A 102 22.46 -23.99 -5.78
N GLY A 103 23.09 -23.41 -6.81
CA GLY A 103 23.12 -23.96 -8.18
C GLY A 103 21.91 -23.63 -9.05
N GLY A 104 20.90 -22.93 -8.51
CA GLY A 104 19.78 -22.39 -9.28
C GLY A 104 20.17 -21.18 -10.12
N VAL A 105 19.53 -20.99 -11.28
CA VAL A 105 19.68 -19.80 -12.12
C VAL A 105 18.45 -18.90 -11.96
N ILE A 106 18.65 -17.62 -11.64
CA ILE A 106 17.58 -16.62 -11.77
C ILE A 106 17.51 -16.19 -13.23
N SER A 107 16.30 -16.30 -13.82
CA SER A 107 16.04 -15.81 -15.17
C SER A 107 16.48 -14.35 -15.33
N SER A 108 17.14 -14.05 -16.45
CA SER A 108 17.67 -12.73 -16.78
C SER A 108 16.66 -11.59 -16.61
N PHE A 109 15.37 -11.85 -16.82
CA PHE A 109 14.29 -10.87 -16.62
C PHE A 109 14.02 -10.57 -15.13
N SER A 110 13.88 -11.60 -14.30
CA SER A 110 13.69 -11.43 -12.85
C SER A 110 14.90 -10.77 -12.21
N SER A 111 16.11 -11.15 -12.63
CA SER A 111 17.36 -10.52 -12.20
C SER A 111 17.36 -9.03 -12.55
N LYS A 112 16.99 -8.68 -13.78
CA LYS A 112 16.91 -7.28 -14.21
C LYS A 112 15.88 -6.47 -13.41
N LEU A 113 14.72 -7.03 -13.09
CA LEU A 113 13.70 -6.35 -12.27
C LEU A 113 14.20 -6.08 -10.84
N ILE A 114 14.90 -7.04 -10.24
CA ILE A 114 15.49 -6.89 -8.90
C ILE A 114 16.60 -5.82 -8.94
N SER A 115 17.49 -5.89 -9.92
CA SER A 115 18.54 -4.88 -10.11
C SER A 115 17.95 -3.48 -10.35
N THR A 116 16.84 -3.39 -11.09
CA THR A 116 16.13 -2.13 -11.33
C THR A 116 15.55 -1.54 -10.06
N SER A 117 14.87 -2.36 -9.23
CA SER A 117 14.28 -1.86 -7.99
C SER A 117 15.35 -1.42 -6.99
N LEU A 118 16.47 -2.15 -6.93
CA LEU A 118 17.61 -1.81 -6.09
C LEU A 118 18.29 -0.51 -6.55
N ASN A 119 18.53 -0.35 -7.86
CA ASN A 119 19.07 0.89 -8.43
C ASN A 119 18.12 2.07 -8.20
N THR A 120 16.81 1.87 -8.37
CA THR A 120 15.80 2.91 -8.09
C THR A 120 15.87 3.34 -6.63
N PHE A 121 15.96 2.37 -5.70
CA PHE A 121 16.08 2.65 -4.28
C PHE A 121 17.33 3.46 -3.95
N TYR A 122 18.50 3.08 -4.48
CA TYR A 122 19.75 3.82 -4.23
C TYR A 122 19.72 5.25 -4.77
N ILE A 123 19.16 5.47 -5.97
CA ILE A 123 19.01 6.80 -6.55
C ILE A 123 18.10 7.67 -5.65
N LEU A 124 16.95 7.15 -5.25
CA LEU A 124 16.02 7.87 -4.37
C LEU A 124 16.62 8.14 -2.99
N ALA A 125 17.35 7.18 -2.43
CA ALA A 125 18.01 7.32 -1.13
C ALA A 125 19.05 8.45 -1.18
N PHE A 126 19.88 8.50 -2.23
CA PHE A 126 20.87 9.56 -2.42
C PHE A 126 20.22 10.94 -2.54
N ILE A 127 19.17 11.06 -3.38
CA ILE A 127 18.40 12.30 -3.53
C ILE A 127 17.79 12.73 -2.20
N SER A 128 17.23 11.78 -1.44
CA SER A 128 16.59 12.04 -0.15
C SER A 128 17.59 12.59 0.88
N VAL A 129 18.77 11.97 0.99
CA VAL A 129 19.83 12.45 1.88
C VAL A 129 20.25 13.88 1.49
N GLY A 130 20.42 14.15 0.19
CA GLY A 130 20.76 15.50 -0.29
C GLY A 130 19.71 16.56 0.07
N VAL A 131 18.42 16.25 -0.14
CA VAL A 131 17.31 17.16 0.21
C VAL A 131 17.22 17.38 1.72
N LEU A 132 17.39 16.32 2.51
CA LEU A 132 17.36 16.41 3.98
C LEU A 132 18.54 17.23 4.51
N ALA A 133 19.76 17.04 3.97
CA ALA A 133 20.92 17.84 4.32
C ALA A 133 20.69 19.33 4.02
N TRP A 134 20.23 19.65 2.80
CA TRP A 134 19.89 21.03 2.41
C TRP A 134 18.80 21.65 3.31
N THR A 135 17.76 20.89 3.62
CA THR A 135 16.68 21.33 4.52
C THR A 135 17.21 21.57 5.93
N GLY A 136 18.11 20.71 6.42
CA GLY A 136 18.78 20.87 7.71
C GLY A 136 19.63 22.14 7.78
N PHE A 137 20.50 22.37 6.79
CA PHE A 137 21.35 23.56 6.74
C PHE A 137 20.54 24.86 6.57
N SER A 138 19.49 24.84 5.76
CA SER A 138 18.65 26.04 5.54
C SER A 138 17.80 26.41 6.76
N LYS A 139 17.44 25.46 7.63
CA LYS A 139 16.80 25.76 8.92
C LYS A 139 17.76 26.37 9.95
N ILE A 140 19.05 26.00 9.92
CA ILE A 140 20.04 26.54 10.87
C ILE A 140 20.44 27.98 10.49
N LYS A 141 20.34 28.33 9.21
CA LYS A 141 20.70 29.66 8.69
C LYS A 141 19.58 30.71 8.82
N ARG A 142 18.41 30.32 9.34
CA ARG A 142 17.23 31.17 9.52
C ARG A 142 16.88 31.26 10.99
#